data_AF-A0A8J6MTA0-F1
#
_entry.id   AF-A0A8J6MTA0-F1
#
_cell.length_a   1.000
_cell.length_b   1.000
_cell.length_c   1.000
_cell.angle_alpha   90.00
_cell.angle_beta   90.00
_cell.angle_gamma   90.00
#
_symmetry.space_group_name_H-M   'P 1'
#
loop_
_entity.id
_entity.type
_entity.pdbx_description
1 polymer ?
#
loop_
_entity_poly.entity_id
_entity_poly.type
_entity_poly.pdbx_seq_one_letter_code
_entity_poly.pdbx_strand_id
1 'polypeptide(L)'
;MDKSNVLKSTIGMPQAISLYIGAVLGSGVLIVPGLAAQIAGPASLLAWGLMTLLVLPMALSMGLLSARYPNAGGVSHFVTLAFGPRTGSLIGWFFLMSVPIGGPIVALTGAGYLTAALGMGEGARVIFAILMLVIGLLINLIGMKVVGRVQVAVVIAIVSVLLLAIVGALPHIQFAHFTPFMPHGWGSVGKAAALLFWCFIGWEAVSHLSEEFIDPQKAAIKGVTIAAIIVGLLYFLTALATVGTQSYLNKGAEAPL
;
A
#
# COMPACT_ATOMS: atom_id res chain seq x y z
N MET A 1 -38.68 -1.96 -6.38
CA MET A 1 -37.25 -1.91 -6.01
C MET A 1 -36.96 -3.17 -5.22
N ASP A 2 -36.24 -4.08 -5.84
CA ASP A 2 -35.94 -5.42 -5.32
C ASP A 2 -34.95 -5.31 -4.13
N LYS A 3 -35.25 -6.01 -3.03
CA LYS A 3 -34.50 -5.99 -1.77
C LYS A 3 -33.38 -7.06 -1.74
N SER A 4 -32.93 -7.53 -2.89
CA SER A 4 -32.15 -8.78 -3.02
C SER A 4 -30.62 -8.62 -3.08
N ASN A 5 -30.05 -7.42 -3.14
CA ASN A 5 -28.59 -7.22 -3.25
C ASN A 5 -28.04 -6.11 -2.34
N VAL A 6 -28.41 -6.09 -1.06
CA VAL A 6 -27.71 -5.23 -0.08
C VAL A 6 -26.66 -6.09 0.61
N LEU A 7 -25.38 -5.89 0.24
CA LEU A 7 -24.25 -6.53 0.93
C LEU A 7 -24.35 -6.25 2.43
N LYS A 8 -24.13 -7.27 3.27
CA LYS A 8 -24.18 -7.08 4.72
C LYS A 8 -23.02 -6.18 5.13
N SER A 9 -23.33 -5.06 5.76
CA SER A 9 -22.33 -4.18 6.36
C SER A 9 -21.68 -4.90 7.55
N THR A 10 -20.42 -5.30 7.39
CA THR A 10 -19.72 -6.15 8.35
C THR A 10 -18.37 -5.60 8.80
N ILE A 11 -17.86 -4.58 8.12
CA ILE A 11 -16.53 -4.01 8.34
C ILE A 11 -16.66 -2.76 9.20
N GLY A 12 -16.04 -2.79 10.37
CA GLY A 12 -15.96 -1.64 11.28
C GLY A 12 -14.78 -0.72 10.97
N MET A 13 -14.67 0.36 11.74
CA MET A 13 -13.65 1.41 11.54
C MET A 13 -12.19 0.88 11.60
N PRO A 14 -11.79 0.03 12.57
CA PRO A 14 -10.42 -0.50 12.60
C PRO A 14 -10.12 -1.41 11.40
N GLN A 15 -11.10 -2.21 10.98
CA GLN A 15 -10.97 -3.06 9.79
C GLN A 15 -10.84 -2.20 8.52
N ALA A 16 -11.66 -1.16 8.38
CA ALA A 16 -11.58 -0.23 7.26
C ALA A 16 -10.20 0.45 7.19
N ILE A 17 -9.67 0.95 8.31
CA ILE A 17 -8.31 1.52 8.37
C ILE A 17 -7.27 0.48 7.96
N SER A 18 -7.37 -0.75 8.45
CA SER A 18 -6.41 -1.82 8.09
C SER A 18 -6.50 -2.22 6.61
N LEU A 19 -7.68 -2.13 5.99
CA LEU A 19 -7.85 -2.37 4.56
C LEU A 19 -7.19 -1.25 3.75
N TYR A 20 -7.37 0.01 4.14
CA TYR A 20 -6.66 1.14 3.51
C TYR A 20 -5.15 1.04 3.67
N ILE A 21 -4.66 0.77 4.89
CA ILE A 21 -3.22 0.60 5.13
C ILE A 21 -2.70 -0.57 4.31
N GLY A 22 -3.36 -1.72 4.31
CA GLY A 22 -2.88 -2.90 3.58
C GLY A 22 -2.94 -2.78 2.07
N ALA A 23 -3.89 -2.00 1.53
CA ALA A 23 -3.97 -1.75 0.10
C ALA A 23 -2.78 -0.94 -0.42
N VAL A 24 -2.14 -0.14 0.44
CA VAL A 24 -1.09 0.82 0.05
C VAL A 24 0.29 0.41 0.58
N LEU A 25 0.35 -0.08 1.82
CA LEU A 25 1.55 -0.52 2.53
C LEU A 25 1.95 -1.96 2.12
N GLY A 26 1.90 -2.21 0.81
CA GLY A 26 2.21 -3.51 0.22
C GLY A 26 3.72 -3.78 0.15
N SER A 27 4.15 -4.46 -0.91
CA SER A 27 5.55 -4.87 -1.11
C SER A 27 6.56 -3.72 -1.19
N GLY A 28 6.10 -2.50 -1.49
CA GLY A 28 6.97 -1.35 -1.72
C GLY A 28 7.68 -0.83 -0.47
N VAL A 29 7.12 -1.01 0.73
CA VAL A 29 7.62 -0.35 1.95
C VAL A 29 9.03 -0.76 2.38
N LEU A 30 9.45 -1.98 2.08
CA LEU A 30 10.77 -2.47 2.47
C LEU A 30 11.84 -2.20 1.40
N ILE A 31 11.46 -2.15 0.12
CA ILE A 31 12.41 -2.06 -1.00
C ILE A 31 12.54 -0.61 -1.50
N VAL A 32 11.41 0.08 -1.65
CA VAL A 32 11.35 1.37 -2.35
C VAL A 32 12.09 2.50 -1.63
N PRO A 33 12.14 2.59 -0.29
CA PRO A 33 12.98 3.57 0.39
C PRO A 33 14.47 3.44 0.00
N GLY A 34 14.98 2.21 -0.14
CA GLY A 34 16.35 1.95 -0.59
C GLY A 34 16.56 2.37 -2.04
N LEU A 35 15.66 2.00 -2.95
CA LEU A 35 15.75 2.39 -4.35
C LEU A 35 15.66 3.91 -4.55
N ALA A 36 14.75 4.58 -3.83
CA ALA A 36 14.62 6.04 -3.88
C ALA A 36 15.88 6.73 -3.34
N ALA A 37 16.48 6.20 -2.27
CA ALA A 37 17.74 6.68 -1.73
C ALA A 37 18.92 6.42 -2.68
N GLN A 38 18.94 5.32 -3.45
CA GLN A 38 19.94 5.11 -4.50
C GLN A 38 19.83 6.12 -5.64
N ILE A 39 18.60 6.54 -5.99
CA ILE A 39 18.37 7.50 -7.09
C ILE A 39 18.70 8.93 -6.68
N ALA A 40 18.24 9.38 -5.51
CA ALA A 40 18.29 10.78 -5.09
C ALA A 40 19.17 11.04 -3.86
N GLY A 41 19.72 10.01 -3.23
CA GLY A 41 20.46 10.14 -1.97
C GLY A 41 19.55 10.62 -0.83
N PRO A 42 20.08 11.43 0.11
CA PRO A 42 19.30 12.02 1.19
C PRO A 42 18.14 12.90 0.71
N ALA A 43 18.25 13.51 -0.48
CA ALA A 43 17.18 14.31 -1.08
C ALA A 43 15.93 13.50 -1.44
N SER A 44 15.98 12.16 -1.44
CA SER A 44 14.78 11.31 -1.56
C SER A 44 13.74 11.59 -0.48
N LEU A 45 14.13 12.12 0.68
CA LEU A 45 13.21 12.54 1.75
C LEU A 45 12.29 13.67 1.32
N LEU A 46 12.75 14.58 0.44
CA LEU A 46 11.89 15.62 -0.13
C LEU A 46 10.82 15.01 -1.02
N ALA A 47 11.17 13.99 -1.81
CA ALA A 47 10.21 13.28 -2.65
C ALA A 47 9.16 12.54 -1.80
N TRP A 48 9.58 11.88 -0.72
CA TRP A 48 8.67 11.22 0.23
C TRP A 48 7.72 12.21 0.91
N GLY A 49 8.24 13.34 1.39
CA GLY A 49 7.43 14.40 2.00
C GLY A 49 6.42 14.98 1.02
N LEU A 50 6.86 15.30 -0.20
CA LEU A 50 6.00 15.82 -1.26
C LEU A 50 4.90 14.82 -1.64
N MET A 51 5.25 13.55 -1.85
CA MET A 51 4.26 12.52 -2.21
C MET A 51 3.27 12.24 -1.09
N THR A 52 3.71 12.25 0.16
CA THR A 52 2.82 12.13 1.33
C THR A 52 1.83 13.30 1.40
N LEU A 53 2.26 14.51 1.04
CA LEU A 53 1.35 15.65 0.97
C LEU A 53 0.36 15.54 -0.20
N LEU A 54 0.82 15.09 -1.37
CA LEU A 54 0.00 14.96 -2.57
C LEU A 54 -1.01 13.82 -2.50
N VAL A 55 -0.72 12.75 -1.76
CA VAL A 55 -1.64 11.63 -1.62
C VAL A 55 -2.85 11.96 -0.74
N LEU A 56 -2.71 12.86 0.24
CA LEU A 56 -3.81 13.25 1.14
C LEU A 56 -5.05 13.79 0.39
N PRO A 57 -4.96 14.82 -0.47
CA PRO A 57 -6.12 15.31 -1.20
C PRO A 57 -6.67 14.26 -2.18
N MET A 58 -5.80 13.45 -2.80
CA MET A 58 -6.22 12.37 -3.69
C MET A 58 -7.04 11.32 -2.92
N ALA A 59 -6.52 10.83 -1.80
CA ALA A 59 -7.18 9.84 -0.96
C ALA A 59 -8.50 10.38 -0.38
N LEU A 60 -8.50 11.63 0.10
CA LEU A 60 -9.72 12.31 0.58
C LEU A 60 -10.77 12.43 -0.52
N SER A 61 -10.39 12.76 -1.75
CA SER A 61 -11.34 12.86 -2.86
C SER A 61 -12.02 11.52 -3.16
N MET A 62 -11.25 10.42 -3.17
CA MET A 62 -11.77 9.06 -3.36
C MET A 62 -12.63 8.61 -2.18
N GLY A 63 -12.21 8.93 -0.95
CA GLY A 63 -13.00 8.72 0.26
C GLY A 63 -14.36 9.41 0.16
N LEU A 64 -14.38 10.72 -0.09
CA LEU A 64 -15.61 11.51 -0.19
C LEU A 64 -16.56 11.00 -1.29
N LEU A 65 -16.03 10.57 -2.43
CA LEU A 65 -16.83 9.92 -3.48
C LEU A 65 -17.43 8.59 -3.00
N SER A 66 -16.64 7.77 -2.31
CA SER A 66 -17.09 6.49 -1.74
C SER A 66 -18.13 6.67 -0.64
N ALA A 67 -18.06 7.77 0.12
CA ALA A 67 -19.06 8.14 1.12
C ALA A 67 -20.39 8.57 0.48
N ARG A 68 -20.32 9.33 -0.62
CA ARG A 68 -21.49 9.93 -1.28
C ARG A 68 -22.21 8.94 -2.20
N TYR A 69 -21.46 8.07 -2.87
CA TYR A 69 -21.96 7.09 -3.82
C TYR A 69 -21.44 5.68 -3.47
N PRO A 70 -21.83 5.12 -2.31
CA PRO A 70 -21.38 3.79 -1.90
C PRO A 70 -21.90 2.75 -2.90
N ASN A 71 -20.97 2.14 -3.64
CA ASN A 71 -21.27 1.13 -4.62
C ASN A 71 -20.13 0.11 -4.74
N ALA A 72 -20.45 -1.18 -4.86
CA ALA A 72 -19.45 -2.24 -5.04
C ALA A 72 -18.60 -2.06 -6.32
N GLY A 73 -19.11 -1.34 -7.32
CA GLY A 73 -18.39 -0.96 -8.53
C GLY A 73 -17.23 0.02 -8.30
N GLY A 74 -17.11 0.63 -7.11
CA GLY A 74 -16.01 1.51 -6.73
C GLY A 74 -15.77 2.64 -7.75
N VAL A 75 -14.52 2.80 -8.17
CA VAL A 75 -14.13 3.85 -9.13
C VAL A 75 -14.89 3.77 -10.46
N SER A 76 -15.19 2.57 -10.96
CA SER A 76 -15.95 2.41 -12.21
C SER A 76 -17.35 3.02 -12.13
N HIS A 77 -17.97 2.97 -10.95
CA HIS A 77 -19.27 3.60 -10.68
C HIS A 77 -19.16 5.13 -10.68
N PHE A 78 -18.12 5.69 -10.05
CA PHE A 78 -17.89 7.13 -10.06
C PHE A 78 -17.72 7.68 -11.48
N VAL A 79 -16.97 6.96 -12.32
CA VAL A 79 -16.78 7.31 -13.73
C VAL A 79 -18.08 7.16 -14.52
N THR A 80 -18.88 6.13 -14.22
CA THR A 80 -20.20 5.95 -14.84
C THR A 80 -21.11 7.15 -14.56
N LEU A 81 -21.14 7.64 -13.33
CA LEU A 81 -21.95 8.79 -12.93
C LEU A 81 -21.49 10.10 -13.59
N ALA A 82 -20.18 10.28 -13.79
CA ALA A 82 -19.62 11.51 -14.34
C ALA A 82 -19.56 11.56 -15.88
N PHE A 83 -19.21 10.44 -16.52
CA PHE A 83 -18.89 10.37 -17.96
C PHE A 83 -19.76 9.37 -18.74
N GLY A 84 -20.71 8.73 -18.07
CA GLY A 84 -21.68 7.81 -18.66
C GLY A 84 -21.23 6.34 -18.71
N PRO A 85 -22.14 5.42 -19.09
CA PRO A 85 -21.95 3.97 -18.94
C PRO A 85 -20.81 3.37 -19.75
N ARG A 86 -20.50 3.91 -20.93
CA ARG A 86 -19.43 3.38 -21.80
C ARG A 86 -18.06 3.54 -21.16
N THR A 87 -17.76 4.75 -20.67
CA THR A 87 -16.49 5.07 -20.02
C THR A 87 -16.37 4.34 -18.68
N GLY A 88 -17.47 4.25 -17.92
CA GLY A 88 -17.52 3.47 -16.69
C GLY A 88 -17.19 1.99 -16.88
N SER A 89 -17.78 1.36 -17.92
CA SER A 89 -17.49 -0.04 -18.26
C SER A 89 -16.03 -0.24 -18.67
N LEU A 90 -15.45 0.67 -19.45
CA LEU A 90 -14.03 0.64 -19.82
C LEU A 90 -13.12 0.65 -18.58
N ILE A 91 -13.38 1.54 -17.63
CA ILE A 91 -12.62 1.61 -16.38
C ILE A 91 -12.84 0.34 -15.54
N GLY A 92 -14.06 -0.19 -15.49
CA GLY A 92 -14.35 -1.48 -14.85
C GLY A 92 -13.50 -2.63 -15.42
N TRP A 93 -13.34 -2.70 -16.74
CA TRP A 93 -12.47 -3.67 -17.40
C TRP A 93 -11.00 -3.49 -17.03
N PHE A 94 -10.48 -2.26 -16.96
CA PHE A 94 -9.11 -2.01 -16.53
C PHE A 94 -8.85 -2.48 -15.09
N PHE A 95 -9.78 -2.21 -14.18
CA PHE A 95 -9.68 -2.71 -12.80
C PHE A 95 -9.77 -4.23 -12.74
N LEU A 96 -10.69 -4.84 -13.50
CA LEU A 96 -10.83 -6.29 -13.55
C LEU A 96 -9.55 -6.97 -14.07
N MET A 97 -8.92 -6.40 -15.10
CA MET A 97 -7.65 -6.90 -15.66
C MET A 97 -6.45 -6.66 -14.76
N SER A 98 -6.52 -5.69 -13.84
CA SER A 98 -5.47 -5.45 -12.84
C SER A 98 -5.39 -6.59 -11.81
N VAL A 99 -6.52 -7.18 -11.42
CA VAL A 99 -6.57 -8.26 -10.40
C VAL A 99 -5.74 -9.50 -10.75
N PRO A 100 -5.89 -10.15 -11.94
CA PRO A 100 -5.13 -11.34 -12.29
C PRO A 100 -3.63 -11.07 -12.48
N ILE A 101 -3.24 -9.81 -12.68
CA ILE A 101 -1.84 -9.40 -12.80
C ILE A 101 -1.26 -9.07 -11.41
N GLY A 102 -1.97 -8.26 -10.63
CA GLY A 102 -1.53 -7.78 -9.33
C GLY A 102 -1.48 -8.88 -8.28
N GLY A 103 -2.46 -9.78 -8.25
CA GLY A 103 -2.52 -10.88 -7.28
C GLY A 103 -1.24 -11.74 -7.26
N PRO A 104 -0.82 -12.31 -8.40
CA PRO A 104 0.44 -13.06 -8.50
C PRO A 104 1.68 -12.25 -8.13
N ILE A 105 1.77 -10.97 -8.55
CA ILE A 105 2.91 -10.11 -8.21
C ILE A 105 3.05 -9.93 -6.70
N VAL A 106 1.93 -9.64 -6.01
CA VAL A 106 1.91 -9.49 -4.54
C VAL A 106 2.29 -10.81 -3.85
N ALA A 107 1.73 -11.93 -4.31
CA ALA A 107 2.05 -13.25 -3.75
C ALA A 107 3.52 -13.64 -3.96
N LEU A 108 4.09 -13.41 -5.14
CA LEU A 108 5.50 -13.67 -5.44
C LEU A 108 6.44 -12.76 -4.66
N THR A 109 6.01 -11.54 -4.36
CA THR A 109 6.81 -10.62 -3.55
C THR A 109 6.78 -11.02 -2.08
N GLY A 110 5.61 -11.34 -1.54
CA GLY A 110 5.46 -11.87 -0.18
C GLY A 110 6.23 -13.19 0.02
N ALA A 111 6.12 -14.11 -0.94
CA ALA A 111 6.87 -15.36 -0.94
C ALA A 111 8.38 -15.12 -1.01
N GLY A 112 8.83 -14.12 -1.79
CA GLY A 112 10.24 -13.73 -1.88
C GLY A 112 10.82 -13.28 -0.53
N TYR A 113 10.07 -12.49 0.25
CA TYR A 113 10.49 -12.15 1.61
C TYR A 113 10.58 -13.37 2.52
N LEU A 114 9.62 -14.30 2.42
CA LEU A 114 9.60 -15.51 3.24
C LEU A 114 10.76 -16.45 2.90
N THR A 115 11.03 -16.69 1.62
CA THR A 115 12.14 -17.54 1.18
C THR A 115 13.48 -16.93 1.51
N ALA A 116 13.63 -15.59 1.38
CA ALA A 116 14.84 -14.89 1.79
C ALA A 116 15.08 -15.02 3.31
N ALA A 117 14.03 -14.92 4.13
CA ALA A 117 14.14 -15.08 5.57
C ALA A 117 14.47 -16.53 5.99
N LEU A 118 14.02 -17.53 5.24
CA LEU A 118 14.26 -18.95 5.51
C LEU A 118 15.50 -19.52 4.80
N GLY A 119 16.16 -18.75 3.94
CA GLY A 119 17.29 -19.21 3.13
C GLY A 119 16.90 -20.28 2.10
N MET A 120 15.66 -20.25 1.59
CA MET A 120 15.14 -21.24 0.63
C MET A 120 15.28 -20.74 -0.82
N GLY A 121 15.51 -21.67 -1.76
CA GLY A 121 15.68 -21.33 -3.18
C GLY A 121 14.39 -20.97 -3.93
N GLU A 122 14.55 -20.54 -5.19
CA GLU A 122 13.49 -20.02 -6.06
C GLU A 122 12.32 -20.99 -6.28
N GLY A 123 12.57 -22.30 -6.31
CA GLY A 123 11.51 -23.32 -6.41
C GLY A 123 10.51 -23.27 -5.24
N ALA A 124 10.97 -22.94 -4.02
CA ALA A 124 10.09 -22.78 -2.87
C ALA A 124 9.24 -21.50 -2.96
N ARG A 125 9.77 -20.44 -3.62
CA ARG A 125 9.09 -19.15 -3.76
C ARG A 125 7.78 -19.29 -4.53
N VAL A 126 7.78 -20.04 -5.62
CA VAL A 126 6.56 -20.28 -6.42
C VAL A 126 5.53 -21.06 -5.61
N ILE A 127 5.95 -22.09 -4.86
CA ILE A 127 5.07 -22.89 -4.02
C ILE A 127 4.43 -22.03 -2.93
N PHE A 128 5.21 -21.21 -2.22
CA PHE A 128 4.68 -20.29 -1.21
C PHE A 128 3.74 -19.25 -1.82
N ALA A 129 4.03 -18.71 -3.00
CA ALA A 129 3.14 -17.76 -3.67
C ALA A 129 1.79 -18.41 -3.99
N ILE A 130 1.78 -19.64 -4.52
CA ILE A 130 0.53 -20.39 -4.78
C ILE A 130 -0.22 -20.63 -3.46
N LEU A 131 0.48 -21.07 -2.40
CA LEU A 131 -0.13 -21.28 -1.09
C LEU A 131 -0.76 -19.99 -0.53
N MET A 132 -0.07 -18.85 -0.63
CA MET A 132 -0.60 -17.55 -0.19
C MET A 132 -1.87 -17.17 -0.95
N LEU A 133 -1.92 -17.39 -2.27
CA LEU A 133 -3.12 -17.13 -3.07
C LEU A 133 -4.28 -18.06 -2.68
N VAL A 134 -4.01 -19.36 -2.49
CA VAL A 134 -5.03 -20.34 -2.06
C VAL A 134 -5.56 -19.99 -0.67
N ILE A 135 -4.68 -19.65 0.28
CA ILE A 135 -5.08 -19.22 1.63
C ILE A 135 -5.93 -17.95 1.55
N GLY A 136 -5.50 -16.95 0.76
CA GLY A 136 -6.26 -15.73 0.53
C GLY A 136 -7.66 -16.00 -0.02
N LEU A 137 -7.76 -16.91 -1.00
CA LEU A 137 -9.04 -17.36 -1.57
C LEU A 137 -9.92 -18.05 -0.53
N LEU A 138 -9.36 -18.98 0.26
CA LEU A 138 -10.10 -19.68 1.32
C LEU A 138 -10.62 -18.71 2.38
N ILE A 139 -9.81 -17.76 2.83
CA ILE A 139 -10.23 -16.72 3.79
C ILE A 139 -11.35 -15.86 3.20
N ASN A 140 -11.25 -15.52 1.91
CA ASN A 140 -12.29 -14.76 1.22
C ASN A 140 -13.62 -15.53 1.15
N LEU A 141 -13.59 -16.85 0.94
CA LEU A 141 -14.78 -17.72 0.94
C LEU A 141 -15.46 -17.85 2.32
N ILE A 142 -14.69 -17.78 3.43
CA ILE A 142 -15.24 -17.81 4.79
C ILE A 142 -16.03 -16.52 5.11
N GLY A 143 -15.64 -15.41 4.47
CA GLY A 143 -16.42 -14.17 4.46
C GLY A 143 -15.69 -12.95 5.02
N MET A 144 -16.23 -11.79 4.69
CA MET A 144 -15.56 -10.49 4.84
C MET A 144 -15.31 -10.04 6.29
N LYS A 145 -16.08 -10.57 7.25
CA LYS A 145 -15.78 -10.39 8.69
C LYS A 145 -14.43 -10.97 9.09
N VAL A 146 -14.10 -12.16 8.57
CA VAL A 146 -12.85 -12.85 8.88
C VAL A 146 -11.71 -12.18 8.16
N VAL A 147 -11.89 -11.86 6.86
CA VAL A 147 -10.94 -11.07 6.07
C VAL A 147 -10.55 -9.80 6.81
N GLY A 148 -11.52 -9.01 7.28
CA GLY A 148 -11.24 -7.77 8.01
C GLY A 148 -10.46 -7.98 9.32
N ARG A 149 -10.69 -9.07 10.06
CA ARG A 149 -9.93 -9.37 11.29
C ARG A 149 -8.50 -9.83 10.99
N VAL A 150 -8.34 -10.69 9.98
CA VAL A 150 -7.02 -11.12 9.50
C VAL A 150 -6.22 -9.91 9.02
N GLN A 151 -6.86 -9.01 8.28
CA GLN A 151 -6.25 -7.80 7.78
C GLN A 151 -5.72 -6.89 8.90
N VAL A 152 -6.50 -6.70 9.98
CA VAL A 152 -6.04 -5.95 11.15
C VAL A 152 -4.80 -6.59 11.76
N ALA A 153 -4.79 -7.92 11.92
CA ALA A 153 -3.63 -8.63 12.47
C ALA A 153 -2.38 -8.47 11.59
N VAL A 154 -2.53 -8.60 10.27
CA VAL A 154 -1.44 -8.42 9.30
C VAL A 154 -0.89 -6.99 9.36
N VAL A 155 -1.76 -5.97 9.39
CA VAL A 155 -1.33 -4.58 9.48
C VAL A 155 -0.60 -4.31 10.79
N ILE A 156 -1.11 -4.80 11.93
CA ILE A 156 -0.41 -4.67 13.21
C ILE A 156 0.98 -5.30 13.12
N ALA A 157 1.09 -6.51 12.58
CA ALA A 157 2.38 -7.18 12.42
C ALA A 157 3.36 -6.38 11.56
N ILE A 158 2.91 -5.87 10.41
CA ILE A 158 3.78 -5.07 9.51
C ILE A 158 4.21 -3.77 10.19
N VAL A 159 3.26 -3.03 10.80
CA VAL A 159 3.57 -1.79 11.51
C VAL A 159 4.55 -2.06 12.66
N SER A 160 4.37 -3.13 13.42
CA SER A 160 5.30 -3.53 14.48
C SER A 160 6.69 -3.83 13.94
N VAL A 161 6.82 -4.59 12.85
CA VAL A 161 8.11 -4.89 12.22
C VAL A 161 8.80 -3.61 11.74
N LEU A 162 8.06 -2.71 11.10
CA LEU A 162 8.61 -1.43 10.63
C LEU A 162 9.06 -0.54 11.80
N LEU A 163 8.27 -0.43 12.86
CA LEU A 163 8.64 0.34 14.04
C LEU A 163 9.88 -0.24 14.73
N LEU A 164 9.96 -1.57 14.86
CA LEU A 164 11.15 -2.24 15.40
C LEU A 164 12.39 -1.97 14.55
N ALA A 165 12.26 -2.03 13.22
CA ALA A 165 13.35 -1.72 12.30
C ALA A 165 13.80 -0.25 12.42
N ILE A 166 12.86 0.69 12.51
CA ILE A 166 13.15 2.12 12.70
C ILE A 166 13.87 2.35 14.04
N VAL A 167 13.36 1.79 15.14
CA VAL A 167 13.95 1.94 16.47
C VAL A 167 15.35 1.30 16.54
N GLY A 168 15.54 0.13 15.93
CA GLY A 168 16.86 -0.52 15.83
C GLY A 168 17.85 0.25 14.96
N ALA A 169 17.36 1.01 13.98
CA ALA A 169 18.18 1.86 13.14
C ALA A 169 18.63 3.16 13.84
N LEU A 170 17.84 3.72 14.76
CA LEU A 170 18.14 4.98 15.47
C LEU A 170 19.59 5.11 15.98
N PRO A 171 20.17 4.14 16.71
CA PRO A 171 21.55 4.26 17.21
C PRO A 171 22.62 4.27 16.10
N HIS A 172 22.28 3.82 14.89
CA HIS A 172 23.18 3.76 13.73
C HIS A 172 23.02 4.96 12.79
N ILE A 173 22.07 5.86 13.06
CA ILE A 173 21.86 7.06 12.23
C ILE A 173 22.95 8.08 12.53
N GLN A 174 23.75 8.41 11.51
CA GLN A 174 24.75 9.48 11.62
C GLN A 174 24.33 10.69 10.80
N PHE A 175 24.34 11.88 11.43
CA PHE A 175 24.00 13.13 10.76
C PHE A 175 24.94 13.48 9.59
N ALA A 176 26.18 12.98 9.61
CA ALA A 176 27.13 13.12 8.52
C ALA A 176 26.65 12.46 7.21
N HIS A 177 25.79 11.43 7.27
CA HIS A 177 25.27 10.74 6.09
C HIS A 177 24.25 11.57 5.30
N PHE A 178 23.77 12.67 5.87
CA PHE A 178 22.89 13.62 5.18
C PHE A 178 23.66 14.68 4.39
N THR A 179 25.00 14.70 4.47
CA THR A 179 25.83 15.64 3.71
C THR A 179 26.76 14.90 2.76
N PRO A 180 26.75 15.20 1.44
CA PRO A 180 25.90 16.19 0.77
C PRO A 180 24.44 15.75 0.66
N PHE A 181 23.49 16.65 0.93
CA PHE A 181 22.06 16.31 0.95
C PHE A 181 21.51 15.98 -0.44
N MET A 182 22.00 16.67 -1.47
CA MET A 182 21.49 16.54 -2.83
C MET A 182 22.63 16.22 -3.81
N PRO A 183 23.25 15.02 -3.71
CA PRO A 183 24.42 14.65 -4.51
C PRO A 183 24.12 14.54 -6.01
N HIS A 184 22.88 14.22 -6.37
CA HIS A 184 22.44 14.00 -7.75
C HIS A 184 21.56 15.14 -8.31
N GLY A 185 21.47 16.27 -7.60
CA GLY A 185 20.72 17.46 -8.01
C GLY A 185 19.19 17.29 -8.00
N TRP A 186 18.44 18.36 -8.30
CA TRP A 186 16.98 18.40 -8.26
C TRP A 186 16.29 17.42 -9.23
N GLY A 187 16.89 17.15 -10.38
CA GLY A 187 16.34 16.19 -11.35
C GLY A 187 16.21 14.78 -10.78
N SER A 188 17.07 14.39 -9.84
CA SER A 188 17.00 13.09 -9.17
C SER A 188 15.80 12.96 -8.24
N VAL A 189 15.41 14.06 -7.57
CA VAL A 189 14.24 14.10 -6.68
C VAL A 189 12.96 13.85 -7.48
N GLY A 190 12.84 14.43 -8.68
CA GLY A 190 11.71 14.17 -9.58
C GLY A 190 11.64 12.70 -10.05
N LYS A 191 12.79 12.09 -10.37
CA LYS A 191 12.86 10.66 -10.74
C LYS A 191 12.48 9.75 -9.56
N ALA A 192 12.98 10.05 -8.36
CA ALA A 192 12.59 9.35 -7.15
C ALA A 192 11.09 9.51 -6.90
N ALA A 193 10.54 10.72 -7.00
CA ALA A 193 9.11 10.97 -6.86
C ALA A 193 8.28 10.11 -7.82
N ALA A 194 8.67 10.03 -9.10
CA ALA A 194 7.98 9.16 -10.06
C ALA A 194 7.95 7.68 -9.65
N LEU A 195 9.06 7.16 -9.08
CA LEU A 195 9.09 5.81 -8.50
C LEU A 195 8.18 5.70 -7.27
N LEU A 196 8.23 6.69 -6.38
CA LEU A 196 7.45 6.71 -5.13
C LEU A 196 5.95 6.76 -5.38
N PHE A 197 5.50 7.32 -6.52
CA PHE A 197 4.09 7.35 -6.89
C PHE A 197 3.45 5.95 -6.80
N TRP A 198 4.21 4.91 -7.19
CA TRP A 198 3.78 3.51 -7.10
C TRP A 198 3.38 3.09 -5.68
N CYS A 199 4.10 3.56 -4.65
CA CYS A 199 3.81 3.23 -3.25
C CYS A 199 2.53 3.86 -2.70
N PHE A 200 1.96 4.82 -3.42
CA PHE A 200 0.76 5.54 -3.03
C PHE A 200 -0.45 5.16 -3.89
N ILE A 201 -0.32 4.20 -4.80
CA ILE A 201 -1.44 3.58 -5.52
C ILE A 201 -2.10 2.55 -4.60
N GLY A 202 -3.43 2.45 -4.62
CA GLY A 202 -4.18 1.42 -3.88
C GLY A 202 -5.34 1.94 -3.03
N TRP A 203 -5.43 3.25 -2.79
CA TRP A 203 -6.56 3.86 -2.07
C TRP A 203 -7.90 3.59 -2.75
N GLU A 204 -7.89 3.49 -4.08
CA GLU A 204 -9.03 3.20 -4.93
C GLU A 204 -9.59 1.80 -4.71
N ALA A 205 -8.77 0.81 -4.34
CA ALA A 205 -9.20 -0.59 -4.20
C ALA A 205 -10.25 -0.73 -3.09
N VAL A 206 -10.18 0.12 -2.07
CA VAL A 206 -11.10 0.11 -0.93
C VAL A 206 -12.46 0.71 -1.28
N SER A 207 -12.58 1.48 -2.36
CA SER A 207 -13.89 2.00 -2.83
C SER A 207 -14.86 0.87 -3.20
N HIS A 208 -14.35 -0.27 -3.65
CA HIS A 208 -15.14 -1.47 -3.97
C HIS A 208 -15.77 -2.12 -2.74
N LEU A 209 -15.24 -1.85 -1.54
CA LEU A 209 -15.73 -2.39 -0.27
C LEU A 209 -16.67 -1.42 0.46
N SER A 210 -17.00 -0.28 -0.16
CA SER A 210 -17.75 0.80 0.48
C SER A 210 -19.15 0.37 0.96
N GLU A 211 -19.83 -0.54 0.26
CA GLU A 211 -21.13 -1.09 0.67
C GLU A 211 -21.05 -1.99 1.92
N GLU A 212 -19.88 -2.59 2.18
CA GLU A 212 -19.68 -3.51 3.31
C GLU A 212 -19.28 -2.79 4.60
N PHE A 213 -19.05 -1.48 4.55
CA PHE A 213 -18.71 -0.67 5.70
C PHE A 213 -19.96 -0.39 6.55
N ILE A 214 -19.83 -0.54 7.87
CA ILE A 214 -20.92 -0.23 8.82
C ILE A 214 -21.28 1.25 8.77
N ASP A 215 -20.27 2.12 8.62
CA ASP A 215 -20.45 3.56 8.43
C ASP A 215 -19.53 4.03 7.29
N PRO A 216 -20.00 3.95 6.03
CA PRO A 216 -19.19 4.27 4.86
C PRO A 216 -18.69 5.72 4.88
N GLN A 217 -19.48 6.66 5.40
CA GLN A 217 -19.12 8.07 5.47
C GLN A 217 -17.96 8.32 6.44
N LYS A 218 -18.03 7.77 7.66
CA LYS A 218 -16.91 7.87 8.60
C LYS A 218 -15.69 7.08 8.13
N ALA A 219 -15.89 5.90 7.55
CA ALA A 219 -14.80 5.08 7.02
C ALA A 219 -14.03 5.79 5.90
N ALA A 220 -14.75 6.43 4.99
CA ALA A 220 -14.21 7.20 3.88
C ALA A 220 -13.44 8.46 4.30
N ILE A 221 -13.91 9.19 5.31
CA ILE A 221 -13.26 10.45 5.71
C ILE A 221 -12.20 10.17 6.76
N LYS A 222 -12.61 9.61 7.91
CA LYS A 222 -11.70 9.39 9.03
C LYS A 222 -10.75 8.23 8.75
N GLY A 223 -11.23 7.15 8.14
CA GLY A 223 -10.41 5.97 7.88
C GLY A 223 -9.31 6.21 6.89
N VAL A 224 -9.65 6.83 5.76
CA VAL A 224 -8.67 7.24 4.75
C VAL A 224 -7.65 8.21 5.34
N THR A 225 -8.10 9.24 6.06
CA THR A 225 -7.18 10.24 6.64
C THR A 225 -6.22 9.60 7.64
N ILE A 226 -6.73 8.78 8.56
CA ILE A 226 -5.91 8.09 9.56
C ILE A 226 -4.93 7.14 8.86
N ALA A 227 -5.39 6.35 7.89
CA ALA A 227 -4.54 5.44 7.14
C ALA A 227 -3.46 6.19 6.36
N ALA A 228 -3.78 7.29 5.68
CA ALA A 228 -2.84 8.11 4.91
C ALA A 228 -1.76 8.74 5.81
N ILE A 229 -2.14 9.24 6.99
CA ILE A 229 -1.18 9.78 7.96
C ILE A 229 -0.26 8.67 8.47
N ILE A 230 -0.81 7.52 8.86
CA ILE A 230 -0.01 6.39 9.37
C ILE A 230 0.98 5.89 8.30
N VAL A 231 0.47 5.64 7.08
CA VAL A 231 1.28 5.14 5.96
C VAL A 231 2.35 6.17 5.57
N GLY A 232 1.98 7.43 5.44
CA GLY A 232 2.91 8.52 5.12
C GLY A 232 4.02 8.67 6.16
N LEU A 233 3.68 8.62 7.46
CA LEU A 233 4.65 8.69 8.53
C LEU A 233 5.60 7.47 8.50
N LEU A 234 5.08 6.26 8.35
CA LEU A 234 5.88 5.05 8.29
C LEU A 234 6.83 5.05 7.08
N TYR A 235 6.35 5.46 5.91
CA TYR A 235 7.18 5.62 4.72
C TYR A 235 8.28 6.67 4.91
N PHE A 236 7.95 7.83 5.48
CA PHE A 236 8.93 8.87 5.72
C PHE A 236 10.00 8.42 6.73
N LEU A 237 9.59 7.78 7.83
CA LEU A 237 10.51 7.30 8.87
C LEU A 237 11.39 6.14 8.37
N THR A 238 10.85 5.22 7.58
CA THR A 238 11.64 4.15 6.96
C THR A 238 12.67 4.71 5.97
N ALA A 239 12.29 5.71 5.17
CA ALA A 239 13.23 6.41 4.30
C ALA A 239 14.31 7.16 5.09
N LEU A 240 13.95 7.83 6.17
CA LEU A 240 14.89 8.51 7.06
C LEU A 240 15.91 7.52 7.66
N ALA A 241 15.42 6.39 8.17
CA ALA A 241 16.28 5.33 8.71
C ALA A 241 17.19 4.74 7.61
N THR A 242 16.67 4.52 6.41
CA THR A 242 17.43 3.99 5.27
C THR A 242 18.58 4.93 4.87
N VAL A 243 18.29 6.23 4.73
CA VAL A 243 19.29 7.26 4.43
C VAL A 243 20.30 7.41 5.56
N GLY A 244 19.82 7.53 6.80
CA GLY A 244 20.64 7.77 7.98
C GLY A 244 21.61 6.64 8.32
N THR A 245 21.25 5.40 7.97
CA THR A 245 22.11 4.21 8.13
C THR A 245 22.99 3.91 6.92
N GLN A 246 22.82 4.64 5.80
CA GLN A 246 23.44 4.32 4.51
C GLN A 246 23.20 2.87 4.03
N SER A 247 22.16 2.21 4.53
CA SER A 247 21.84 0.82 4.17
C SER A 247 21.60 0.64 2.67
N TYR A 248 21.19 1.70 1.97
CA TYR A 248 21.02 1.72 0.52
C TYR A 248 22.33 1.64 -0.29
N LEU A 249 23.49 1.91 0.32
CA LEU A 249 24.82 1.82 -0.31
C LEU A 249 25.41 0.42 -0.25
N ASN A 250 24.96 -0.40 0.71
CA ASN A 250 25.33 -1.80 0.76
C ASN A 250 24.64 -2.52 -0.41
N LYS A 251 25.38 -2.69 -1.51
CA LYS A 251 25.04 -3.60 -2.64
C LYS A 251 24.90 -5.08 -2.21
N GLY A 252 24.97 -5.40 -0.91
CA GLY A 252 25.03 -6.75 -0.35
C GLY A 252 23.72 -7.26 0.27
N ALA A 253 22.59 -6.64 -0.04
CA ALA A 253 21.29 -7.29 0.07
C ALA A 253 20.63 -7.27 -1.31
N GLU A 254 21.31 -7.85 -2.29
CA GLU A 254 20.59 -8.68 -3.25
C GLU A 254 19.72 -9.61 -2.38
N ALA A 255 18.43 -9.29 -2.26
CA ALA A 255 17.46 -10.35 -2.09
C ALA A 255 17.79 -11.31 -3.23
N PRO A 256 18.31 -12.52 -2.96
CA PRO A 256 18.62 -13.45 -4.02
C PRO A 256 17.32 -13.62 -4.79
N LEU A 257 17.36 -13.30 -6.09
CA LEU A 257 16.24 -13.48 -6.99
C LEU A 257 15.70 -14.91 -6.88
#